data_AF-A0A317Z435-F1
#
_entry.id   AF-A0A317Z435-F1
#
_cell.length_a   1.000
_cell.length_b   1.000
_cell.length_c   1.000
_cell.angle_alpha   90.00
_cell.angle_beta   90.00
_cell.angle_gamma   90.00
#
_symmetry.space_group_name_H-M   'P 1'
#
loop_
_entity.id
_entity.type
_entity.pdbx_description
1 polymer ?
#
loop_
_entity_poly.entity_id
_entity_poly.type
_entity_poly.pdbx_seq_one_letter_code
_entity_poly.pdbx_strand_id
1 'polypeptide(L)' 'VFHALELGQQSAQILATSVSEKTGQYCQPDVGRTDLERTKLGVVTYPNYYGETFDVAHVVEQFHQFNIPVLVDEAHGAPF' A
#
# COMPACT_ATOMS: atom_id res chain seq x y z
N VAL A 1 -1.05 -9.98 4.90
CA VAL A 1 0.16 -9.18 5.21
C VAL A 1 0.67 -9.38 6.65
N PHE A 2 -0.11 -9.11 7.70
CA PHE A 2 0.38 -9.20 9.09
C PHE A 2 0.94 -10.57 9.49
N HIS A 3 0.32 -11.67 9.07
CA HIS A 3 0.88 -13.01 9.32
C HIS A 3 2.25 -13.23 8.65
N ALA A 4 2.51 -12.63 7.49
CA ALA A 4 3.82 -12.72 6.85
C ALA A 4 4.90 -11.96 7.64
N LEU A 5 4.54 -10.84 8.26
CA LEU A 5 5.43 -10.11 9.18
C LEU A 5 5.77 -10.96 10.41
N GLU A 6 4.76 -11.61 11.00
CA GLU A 6 4.93 -12.49 12.15
C GLU A 6 5.81 -13.71 11.82
N LEU A 7 5.52 -14.42 10.73
CA LEU A 7 6.31 -15.56 10.27
C LEU A 7 7.76 -15.17 9.94
N GLY A 8 7.95 -14.00 9.33
CA GLY A 8 9.28 -13.47 8.98
C GLY A 8 10.01 -12.80 10.13
N GLN A 9 9.39 -12.65 11.31
CA GLN A 9 9.91 -11.86 12.43
C GLN A 9 10.37 -10.45 11.98
N GLN A 10 9.57 -9.82 11.12
CA GLN A 10 9.83 -8.49 10.57
C GLN A 10 8.87 -7.45 11.17
N SER A 11 9.28 -6.19 11.16
CA SER A 11 8.42 -5.05 11.46
C SER A 11 7.98 -4.34 10.17
N ALA A 12 6.94 -3.52 10.27
CA ALA A 12 6.47 -2.68 9.18
C ALA A 12 6.14 -1.27 9.69
N GLN A 13 6.35 -0.28 8.84
CA GLN A 13 5.74 1.04 8.99
C GLN A 13 4.37 1.01 8.30
N ILE A 14 3.33 1.51 8.99
CA ILE A 14 1.99 1.60 8.42
C ILE A 14 1.81 3.00 7.84
N LEU A 15 1.51 3.09 6.54
CA LEU A 15 1.29 4.35 5.87
C LEU A 15 -0.04 4.98 6.32
N ALA A 16 -0.02 6.28 6.56
CA ALA A 16 -1.26 7.05 6.64
C ALA A 16 -2.01 6.92 5.31
N THR A 17 -3.33 6.77 5.38
CA THR A 17 -4.17 6.59 4.18
C THR A 17 -5.32 7.60 4.23
N SER A 18 -5.63 8.22 3.09
CA SER A 18 -6.80 9.08 2.97
C SER A 18 -8.09 8.28 3.15
N VAL A 19 -9.14 8.96 3.59
CA VAL A 19 -10.47 8.37 3.74
C VAL A 19 -11.35 8.91 2.62
N SER A 20 -12.01 8.03 1.89
CA SER A 20 -12.98 8.39 0.85
C SER A 20 -14.19 9.07 1.47
N GLU A 21 -14.58 10.23 0.93
CA GLU A 21 -15.81 10.92 1.32
C GLU A 21 -17.07 10.13 0.94
N LYS A 22 -16.98 9.22 -0.04
CA LYS A 22 -18.12 8.44 -0.54
C LYS A 22 -18.45 7.25 0.36
N THR A 23 -17.43 6.53 0.80
CA THR A 23 -17.58 5.25 1.52
C THR A 23 -17.20 5.37 3.00
N GLY A 24 -16.46 6.41 3.38
CA GLY A 24 -15.85 6.52 4.71
C GLY A 24 -14.69 5.55 4.94
N GLN A 25 -14.09 5.01 3.86
CA GLN A 25 -13.10 3.93 3.92
C GLN A 25 -11.74 4.40 3.43
N TYR A 26 -10.69 3.72 3.91
CA TYR A 26 -9.32 4.00 3.49
C TYR A 26 -9.13 3.75 1.98
N CYS A 27 -8.49 4.68 1.29
CA CYS A 27 -8.28 4.62 -0.16
C CYS A 27 -6.81 4.82 -0.56
N GLN A 28 -6.28 6.05 -0.52
CA GLN A 28 -4.95 6.34 -1.07
C GLN A 28 -3.89 6.48 0.03
N PRO A 29 -2.78 5.70 -0.02
CA PRO A 29 -1.70 5.84 0.93
C PRO A 29 -0.87 7.12 0.68
N ASP A 30 -0.37 7.72 1.75
CA ASP A 30 0.54 8.86 1.72
C ASP A 30 1.99 8.39 1.97
N VAL A 31 2.70 8.13 0.88
CA VAL A 31 4.10 7.71 0.91
C VAL A 31 5.03 8.86 1.26
N GLY A 32 4.70 10.09 0.83
CA GLY A 32 5.58 11.26 0.94
C GLY A 32 5.84 11.73 2.38
N ARG A 33 5.03 11.28 3.34
CA ARG A 33 5.21 11.59 4.77
C ARG A 33 5.97 10.52 5.55
N THR A 34 6.38 9.43 4.90
CA THR A 34 7.01 8.27 5.56
C THR A 34 8.49 8.20 5.20
N ASP A 35 9.33 8.01 6.22
CA ASP A 35 10.75 7.71 6.01
C ASP A 35 10.93 6.26 5.54
N LEU A 36 11.40 6.08 4.31
CA LEU A 36 11.58 4.80 3.65
C LEU A 36 13.02 4.27 3.67
N GLU A 37 13.98 4.95 4.31
CA GLU A 37 15.42 4.62 4.20
C GLU A 37 15.76 3.16 4.54
N ARG A 38 14.99 2.52 5.43
CA ARG A 38 15.23 1.14 5.89
C ARG A 38 14.21 0.13 5.34
N THR A 39 13.34 0.57 4.44
CA THR A 39 12.26 -0.24 3.90
C THR A 39 12.77 -1.13 2.76
N LYS A 40 12.37 -2.40 2.77
CA LYS A 40 12.80 -3.41 1.79
C LYS A 40 11.71 -3.82 0.80
N LEU A 41 10.45 -3.55 1.14
CA LEU A 41 9.26 -3.94 0.38
C LEU A 41 8.13 -2.97 0.71
N GLY A 42 7.50 -2.41 -0.33
CA GLY A 42 6.19 -1.78 -0.23
C GLY A 42 5.10 -2.83 -0.42
N VAL A 43 4.04 -2.79 0.39
CA VAL A 43 2.85 -3.62 0.18
C VAL A 43 1.64 -2.71 0.16
N VAL A 44 0.88 -2.75 -0.93
CA VAL A 44 -0.24 -1.84 -1.15
C VAL A 44 -1.46 -2.65 -1.58
N THR A 45 -2.60 -2.45 -0.92
CA THR A 45 -3.86 -3.07 -1.32
C THR A 45 -4.55 -2.19 -2.37
N TYR A 46 -4.90 -2.76 -3.52
CA TYR A 46 -5.52 -2.04 -4.62
C TYR A 46 -6.34 -3.01 -5.48
N PRO A 47 -7.62 -2.72 -5.81
CA PRO A 47 -8.49 -1.72 -5.19
C PRO A 47 -8.72 -2.00 -3.70
N ASN A 48 -9.29 -1.03 -2.98
CA ASN A 48 -9.74 -1.27 -1.61
C ASN A 48 -10.94 -2.26 -1.59
N TYR A 49 -11.35 -2.69 -0.39
CA TYR A 49 -12.46 -3.66 -0.20
C TYR A 49 -13.77 -3.26 -0.90
N TYR A 50 -13.97 -1.96 -1.15
CA TYR A 50 -15.19 -1.39 -1.73
C TYR A 50 -15.04 -1.11 -3.23
N GLY A 51 -13.94 -1.55 -3.85
CA GLY A 51 -13.65 -1.35 -5.27
C GLY A 51 -13.15 0.05 -5.61
N GLU A 52 -12.81 0.88 -4.63
CA GLU A 52 -12.23 2.20 -4.90
C GLU A 52 -10.75 2.08 -5.24
N THR A 53 -10.38 2.87 -6.24
CA THR A 53 -9.03 2.93 -6.80
C THR A 53 -8.40 4.29 -6.54
N PHE A 54 -7.08 4.31 -6.53
CA PHE A 54 -6.25 5.52 -6.55
C PHE A 54 -5.18 5.38 -7.64
N ASP A 55 -4.35 6.40 -7.81
CA ASP A 55 -3.21 6.33 -8.72
C ASP A 55 -2.11 5.40 -8.17
N VAL A 56 -2.29 4.10 -8.41
CA VAL A 56 -1.36 3.06 -7.95
C VAL A 56 0.00 3.16 -8.63
N ALA A 57 0.05 3.63 -9.88
CA ALA A 57 1.29 3.84 -10.61
C ALA A 57 2.15 4.90 -9.92
N HIS A 58 1.54 6.04 -9.55
CA HIS A 58 2.23 7.08 -8.79
C HIS A 58 2.77 6.57 -7.45
N VAL A 59 1.97 5.82 -6.69
CA VAL A 59 2.42 5.23 -5.42
C VAL A 59 3.60 4.28 -5.64
N VAL A 60 3.55 3.43 -6.67
CA VAL A 60 4.63 2.51 -7.03
C VAL A 60 5.91 3.27 -7.41
N GLU A 61 5.79 4.35 -8.18
CA GLU A 61 6.91 5.21 -8.55
C GLU A 61 7.58 5.84 -7.32
N GLN A 62 6.81 6.28 -6.32
CA GLN A 62 7.36 6.84 -5.08
C GLN A 62 8.23 5.83 -4.32
N PHE A 63 7.87 4.54 -4.28
CA PHE A 63 8.72 3.49 -3.71
C PHE A 63 9.94 3.18 -4.57
N HIS A 64 9.78 3.14 -5.89
CA HIS A 64 10.86 2.86 -6.83
C HIS A 64 11.96 3.93 -6.81
N GLN A 65 11.65 5.19 -6.45
CA GLN A 65 12.67 6.23 -6.21
C GLN A 65 13.70 5.84 -5.13
N PHE A 66 13.34 4.94 -4.22
CA PHE A 66 14.21 4.39 -3.17
C PHE A 66 14.71 2.97 -3.49
N ASN A 67 14.49 2.48 -4.72
CA ASN A 67 14.78 1.09 -5.14
C ASN A 67 14.03 0.03 -4.33
N ILE A 68 12.84 0.37 -3.83
CA ILE A 68 12.01 -0.54 -3.03
C ILE A 68 11.01 -1.22 -3.96
N PRO A 69 11.03 -2.56 -4.11
CA PRO A 69 10.01 -3.26 -4.87
C PRO A 69 8.63 -3.13 -4.18
N VAL A 70 7.56 -3.19 -4.97
CA VAL A 70 6.18 -3.08 -4.47
C VAL A 70 5.40 -4.35 -4.81
N LEU A 71 4.76 -4.92 -3.80
CA LEU A 71 3.72 -5.94 -3.94
C LEU A 71 2.35 -5.27 -3.93
N VAL A 72 1.65 -5.33 -5.06
CA VAL A 72 0.25 -4.89 -5.16
C VAL A 72 -0.65 -6.08 -4.83
N ASP A 73 -1.43 -5.97 -3.76
CA ASP A 73 -2.40 -6.96 -3.31
C ASP A 73 -3.77 -6.65 -3.95
N GLU A 74 -4.06 -7.35 -5.06
CA GLU A 74 -5.27 -7.17 -5.88
C GLU A 74 -6.42 -8.10 -5.49
N ALA A 75 -6.46 -8.59 -4.24
CA ALA A 75 -7.45 -9.56 -3.77
C ALA A 75 -8.91 -9.12 -3.94
N HIS A 76 -9.18 -7.81 -4.02
CA HIS A 76 -10.52 -7.23 -4.21
C HIS A 76 -10.78 -6.71 -5.63
N GLY A 77 -9.78 -6.77 -6.52
CA GLY A 77 -9.81 -6.12 -7.84
C GLY A 77 -10.38 -6.95 -8.99
N ALA A 78 -10.70 -8.23 -8.79
CA ALA A 78 -11.11 -9.12 -9.87
C ALA A 78 -12.61 -9.42 -9.83
N PRO A 79 -13.29 -9.45 -10.98
CA PRO A 79 -12.91 -10.35 -12.05
C PRO A 79 -12.51 -9.64 -13.33
N PHE A 80 -11.36 -10.05 -13.87
CA PHE A 80 -10.78 -9.70 -15.17
C PHE A 80 -11.79 -9.46 -16.30
#